data_AF-A0A4Y8HZA8-F1
#
_entry.id   AF-A0A4Y8HZA8-F1
#
_cell.length_a   1.000
_cell.length_b   1.000
_cell.length_c   1.000
_cell.angle_alpha   90.00
_cell.angle_beta   90.00
_cell.angle_gamma   90.00
#
_symmetry.space_group_name_H-M   'P 1'
#
loop_
_entity.id
_entity.type
_entity.pdbx_description
1 polymer ?
#
loop_
_entity_poly.entity_id
_entity_poly.type
_entity_poly.pdbx_seq_one_letter_code
_entity_poly.pdbx_strand_id
1 'polypeptide(L)' 'KRLPGYSADDFFEIISKRYEKGSVIITTNKTFEQWGDIFTDNILASAILDRVVHYSTIIKINGPSFRAKNLKERRE' A
#
# COMPACT_ATOMS: atom_id res chain seq x y z
N LYS A 1 10.11 -2.76 7.04
CA LYS A 1 11.32 -2.04 6.54
C LYS A 1 10.86 -0.62 6.24
N ARG A 2 11.44 0.38 6.90
CA ARG A 2 11.07 1.80 6.70
C ARG A 2 11.58 2.26 5.34
N LEU A 3 10.82 3.10 4.66
CA LEU A 3 11.27 3.70 3.41
C LEU A 3 12.27 4.83 3.71
N PRO A 4 13.33 4.98 2.91
CA PRO A 4 14.13 6.20 2.91
C PRO A 4 13.24 7.43 2.68
N GLY A 5 13.59 8.58 3.26
CA GLY A 5 12.77 9.81 3.15
C GLY A 5 12.40 10.17 1.71
N TYR A 6 13.39 10.18 0.80
CA TYR A 6 13.18 10.48 -0.63
C TYR A 6 12.18 9.54 -1.31
N SER A 7 12.10 8.27 -0.90
CA SER A 7 11.18 7.30 -1.50
C SER A 7 9.72 7.57 -1.13
N ALA A 8 9.47 8.25 0.00
CA ALA A 8 8.15 8.69 0.40
C ALA A 8 7.69 9.89 -0.45
N ASP A 9 8.60 10.84 -0.71
CA ASP A 9 8.36 12.00 -1.55
C ASP A 9 8.04 11.59 -3.00
N ASP A 10 8.82 10.67 -3.57
CA ASP A 10 8.58 10.12 -4.91
C ASP A 10 7.19 9.47 -5.01
N PHE A 11 6.82 8.68 -3.99
CA PHE A 11 5.52 8.03 -3.94
C PHE A 11 4.39 9.05 -3.84
N PHE A 12 4.55 10.08 -3.01
CA PHE A 12 3.60 11.18 -2.91
C PHE A 12 3.42 11.92 -4.24
N GLU A 13 4.49 12.17 -4.98
CA GLU A 13 4.42 12.82 -6.29
C GLU A 13 3.57 12.01 -7.28
N ILE A 14 3.78 10.70 -7.33
CA ILE A 14 3.01 9.78 -8.19
C ILE A 14 1.53 9.80 -7.82
N ILE A 15 1.22 9.65 -6.52
CA ILE A 15 -0.17 9.66 -6.04
C ILE A 15 -0.82 11.01 -6.32
N SER A 16 -0.13 12.12 -6.07
CA SER A 16 -0.64 13.47 -6.32
C SER A 16 -0.92 13.74 -7.80
N LYS A 17 -0.07 13.23 -8.70
CA LYS A 17 -0.29 13.36 -10.16
C LYS A 17 -1.45 12.51 -10.66
N ARG A 18 -1.73 11.38 -10.01
CA ARG A 18 -2.80 10.44 -10.41
C ARG A 18 -4.15 10.74 -9.75
N TYR A 19 -4.14 11.37 -8.59
CA TYR A 19 -5.34 11.78 -7.87
C TYR A 19 -6.29 12.54 -8.80
N GLU A 20 -7.53 12.05 -8.90
CA GLU A 20 -8.60 12.56 -9.78
C GLU A 20 -8.30 12.58 -11.30
N LYS A 21 -7.16 12.03 -11.73
CA LYS A 21 -6.72 12.04 -13.15
C LYS A 21 -6.54 10.65 -13.75
N GLY A 22 -6.36 9.61 -12.93
CA GLY A 22 -6.24 8.24 -13.42
C GLY A 22 -6.34 7.21 -12.31
N SER A 23 -6.80 6.01 -12.66
CA SER A 23 -6.93 4.91 -11.71
C SER A 23 -5.58 4.36 -11.27
N VAL A 24 -5.51 3.95 -10.01
CA VAL A 24 -4.33 3.30 -9.40
C VAL A 24 -4.79 2.07 -8.64
N ILE A 25 -4.08 0.95 -8.82
CA ILE A 25 -4.26 -0.26 -8.01
C ILE A 25 -3.07 -0.37 -7.06
N ILE A 26 -3.35 -0.46 -5.77
CA ILE A 26 -2.34 -0.61 -4.72
C ILE A 26 -2.61 -1.90 -3.96
N THR A 27 -1.60 -2.74 -3.82
CA THR A 27 -1.65 -3.94 -2.98
C THR A 27 -0.71 -3.76 -1.80
N THR A 28 -1.22 -3.96 -0.59
CA THR A 28 -0.41 -3.88 0.63
C THR A 28 -0.78 -4.99 1.60
N ASN A 29 0.21 -5.51 2.31
CA ASN A 29 0.01 -6.42 3.44
C ASN A 29 0.01 -5.68 4.79
N LYS A 30 -0.04 -4.34 4.75
CA LYS A 30 -0.05 -3.45 5.91
C LYS A 30 -1.38 -2.71 5.97
N THR A 31 -1.90 -2.54 7.17
CA THR A 31 -3.11 -1.74 7.39
C THR A 31 -2.80 -0.25 7.21
N PHE A 32 -3.80 0.59 7.02
CA PHE A 32 -3.60 2.02 6.80
C PHE A 32 -2.97 2.71 8.01
N GLU A 33 -3.26 2.26 9.22
CA GLU A 33 -2.65 2.77 10.46
C GLU A 33 -1.14 2.53 10.48
N GLN A 34 -0.68 1.45 9.84
CA GLN A 34 0.74 1.11 9.74
C GLN A 34 1.47 1.90 8.66
N TRP A 35 0.79 2.71 7.85
CA TRP A 35 1.45 3.50 6.82
C TRP A 35 2.31 4.63 7.42
N GLY A 36 1.90 5.18 8.57
CA GLY A 36 2.74 6.13 9.32
C GLY A 36 4.08 5.55 9.78
N ASP A 37 4.16 4.23 10.00
CA ASP A 37 5.43 3.57 10.32
C ASP A 37 6.28 3.27 9.07
N ILE A 38 5.67 3.25 7.89
CA ILE A 38 6.33 2.93 6.61
C ILE A 38 6.98 4.18 6.04
N PHE A 39 6.24 5.29 6.05
CA PHE A 39 6.72 6.60 5.62
C PHE A 39 7.33 7.30 6.84
N THR A 40 8.59 7.70 6.75
CA THR A 40 9.32 8.33 7.87
C THR A 40 8.66 9.63 8.36
N ASP A 41 7.79 10.23 7.54
CA ASP A 41 7.00 11.42 7.83
C ASP A 41 5.50 11.07 7.94
N ASN A 42 4.94 11.19 9.14
CA ASN A 42 3.53 10.96 9.43
C ASN A 42 2.59 11.97 8.73
N ILE A 43 3.06 13.20 8.51
CA ILE A 43 2.28 14.23 7.82
C ILE A 43 2.13 13.82 6.35
N LEU A 44 3.24 13.44 5.71
CA LEU A 44 3.23 12.95 4.34
C LEU A 44 2.42 11.66 4.20
N ALA A 45 2.57 10.72 5.13
CA ALA A 45 1.79 9.48 5.17
C ALA A 45 0.28 9.76 5.16
N SER A 46 -0.15 10.69 6.03
CA SER A 46 -1.55 11.08 6.15
C SER A 46 -2.07 11.74 4.88
N ALA A 47 -1.27 12.61 4.27
CA ALA A 47 -1.60 13.27 3.01
C ALA A 47 -1.71 12.29 1.83
N ILE A 48 -0.87 11.26 1.78
CA ILE A 48 -0.95 10.17 0.80
C ILE A 48 -2.24 9.37 1.03
N LEU A 49 -2.48 8.98 2.29
CA LEU A 49 -3.62 8.14 2.65
C LEU A 49 -4.94 8.82 2.32
N ASP A 50 -5.07 10.11 2.60
CA ASP A 50 -6.24 10.92 2.27
C ASP A 50 -6.58 10.83 0.77
N ARG A 51 -5.59 11.07 -0.10
CA ARG A 51 -5.76 10.98 -1.56
C ARG A 51 -6.08 9.58 -2.06
N VAL A 52 -5.42 8.56 -1.49
CA VAL A 52 -5.65 7.17 -1.91
C VAL A 52 -7.04 6.71 -1.50
N VAL A 53 -7.49 7.02 -0.29
CA VAL A 53 -8.73 6.48 0.28
C VAL A 53 -9.97 7.19 -0.26
N HIS A 54 -9.88 8.50 -0.56
CA HIS A 54 -11.03 9.34 -0.95
C HIS A 54 -11.89 8.73 -2.08
N TYR A 55 -11.26 8.27 -3.16
CA TYR A 55 -11.94 7.61 -4.29
C TYR A 55 -11.49 6.16 -4.48
N SER A 56 -11.50 5.35 -3.42
CA SER A 56 -11.07 3.96 -3.46
C SER A 56 -12.18 2.95 -3.26
N THR A 57 -11.95 1.74 -3.78
CA THR A 57 -12.65 0.53 -3.37
C THR A 57 -11.65 -0.35 -2.62
N ILE A 58 -11.93 -0.65 -1.35
CA ILE A 58 -11.02 -1.44 -0.50
C ILE A 58 -11.42 -2.91 -0.58
N ILE A 59 -10.53 -3.73 -1.11
CA ILE A 59 -10.69 -5.19 -1.17
C ILE A 59 -9.82 -5.83 -0.09
N LYS A 60 -10.47 -6.37 0.96
CA LYS A 60 -9.77 -7.11 2.03
C LYS A 60 -9.55 -8.56 1.59
N ILE A 61 -8.29 -8.93 1.39
CA ILE A 61 -7.90 -10.29 1.02
C ILE A 61 -7.48 -11.05 2.27
N ASN A 62 -8.29 -12.04 2.66
CA ASN A 62 -8.02 -12.92 3.80
C ASN A 62 -7.87 -14.36 3.31
N GLY A 63 -7.03 -15.14 3.98
CA GLY A 63 -6.86 -16.56 3.70
C GLY A 63 -5.39 -17.02 3.74
N PRO A 64 -5.16 -18.34 3.62
CA PRO A 64 -3.81 -18.89 3.62
C PRO A 64 -3.02 -18.45 2.38
N SER A 65 -1.70 -18.37 2.54
CA SER A 65 -0.79 -18.06 1.43
C SER A 65 -0.89 -19.11 0.33
N PHE A 66 -1.18 -18.68 -0.90
CA PHE A 66 -1.17 -19.56 -2.08
C PHE A 66 0.20 -20.23 -2.28
N ARG A 67 1.29 -19.55 -1.92
CA ARG A 67 2.65 -20.13 -1.96
C ARG A 67 2.80 -21.33 -1.03
N ALA A 68 2.16 -21.29 0.15
CA ALA A 68 2.20 -22.40 1.10
C ALA A 68 1.31 -23.56 0.64
N LYS A 69 0.16 -23.27 0.01
CA LYS A 69 -0.72 -24.27 -0.59
C LYS A 69 0.03 -25.08 -1.67
N ASN A 70 0.67 -24.39 -2.61
CA ASN A 70 1.43 -25.04 -3.70
C ASN A 70 2.62 -25.86 -3.16
N LEU A 71 3.23 -25.44 -2.04
CA LEU A 71 4.31 -26.21 -1.41
C LEU A 71 3.80 -27.52 -0.79
N LYS A 72 2.58 -27.51 -0.24
CA LYS A 72 1.94 -28.71 0.31
C LYS A 72 1.59 -29.70 -0.80
N GLU A 73 0.98 -29.21 -1.89
CA GLU A 73 0.61 -30.03 -3.06
C GLU A 73 1.82 -30.65 -3.78
N ARG A 74 3.01 -30.04 -3.71
CA ARG A 74 4.25 -30.62 -4.29
C ARG A 74 4.92 -31.66 -3.39
N ARG A 75 4.54 -31.74 -2.12
CA ARG A 75 5.11 -32.66 -1.12
C ARG A 75 4.25 -33.91 -0.92
N GLU A 76 3.01 -33.86 -1.37
CA GLU A 76 2.06 -34.97 -1.49
C GLU A 76 2.19 -35.61 -2.89
#